data_AF-A0A3Q0IM97-F1
#
_entry.id   AF-A0A3Q0IM97-F1
#
_cell.length_a   1.000
_cell.length_b   1.000
_cell.length_c   1.000
_cell.angle_alpha   90.00
_cell.angle_beta   90.00
_cell.angle_gamma   90.00
#
_symmetry.space_group_name_H-M   'P 1'
#
loop_
_entity.id
_entity.type
_entity.pdbx_description
1 polymer ?
#
loop_
_entity_poly.entity_id
_entity_poly.type
_entity_poly.pdbx_seq_one_letter_code
_entity_poly.pdbx_strand_id
1 'polypeptide(L)' 'MAIIKLVTKRSNAQRQVIMKRYFDDYNRDLILDLKSELSSELKSIIVNLMYPPLGFLCLELNRALNTLPLITF' A
#
# COMPACT_ATOMS: atom_id res chain seq x y z
N MET A 1 -17.21 -1.21 2.34
CA MET A 1 -16.69 -1.12 3.73
C MET A 1 -16.02 -2.39 4.28
N ALA A 2 -16.12 -3.56 3.63
CA ALA A 2 -15.49 -4.79 4.12
C ALA A 2 -13.94 -4.75 4.07
N ILE A 3 -13.37 -4.22 2.98
CA ILE A 3 -11.91 -4.11 2.78
C ILE A 3 -11.25 -3.28 3.89
N ILE A 4 -11.83 -2.11 4.21
CA ILE A 4 -11.30 -1.23 5.28
C ILE A 4 -11.28 -1.97 6.61
N LYS A 5 -12.39 -2.62 6.98
CA LYS A 5 -12.48 -3.40 8.24
C LYS A 5 -11.47 -4.55 8.28
N LEU A 6 -11.20 -5.20 7.15
CA LEU A 6 -10.20 -6.26 7.05
C LEU A 6 -8.79 -5.70 7.28
N VAL A 7 -8.42 -4.64 6.57
CA VAL A 7 -7.08 -4.04 6.65
C VAL A 7 -6.84 -3.46 8.05
N THR A 8 -7.78 -2.70 8.60
CA THR A 8 -7.61 -2.02 9.91
C THR A 8 -7.59 -2.99 11.10
N LYS A 9 -8.19 -4.17 10.99
CA LYS A 9 -8.17 -5.20 12.05
C LYS A 9 -6.94 -6.12 12.03
N ARG A 10 -6.02 -5.94 11.08
CA ARG A 10 -4.82 -6.77 10.94
C ARG A 10 -3.55 -5.96 11.17
N SER A 11 -2.57 -6.58 11.82
CA SER A 11 -1.23 -5.99 11.95
C SER A 11 -0.54 -5.94 10.60
N ASN A 12 0.48 -5.08 10.47
CA ASN A 12 1.23 -5.00 9.21
C ASN A 12 1.85 -6.35 8.82
N ALA A 13 2.43 -7.08 9.78
CA ALA A 13 2.97 -8.42 9.56
C ALA A 13 1.93 -9.39 8.99
N GLN A 14 0.70 -9.36 9.52
CA GLN A 14 -0.41 -10.17 8.99
C GLN A 14 -0.79 -9.73 7.57
N ARG A 15 -0.78 -8.43 7.27
CA ARG A 15 -1.05 -7.91 5.92
C ARG A 15 0.00 -8.38 4.91
N GLN A 16 1.28 -8.45 5.30
CA GLN A 16 2.34 -9.01 4.44
C GLN A 16 2.08 -10.48 4.10
N VAL A 17 1.69 -11.29 5.11
CA VAL A 17 1.34 -12.70 4.91
C VAL A 17 0.12 -12.85 3.99
N ILE A 18 -0.91 -12.03 4.19
CA ILE A 18 -2.11 -12.04 3.34
C ILE A 18 -1.76 -11.67 1.90
N MET A 19 -0.91 -10.66 1.69
CA MET A 19 -0.51 -10.24 0.35
C MET A 19 0.25 -11.36 -0.38
N LYS A 20 1.18 -12.02 0.31
CA LYS A 20 1.87 -13.20 -0.23
C LYS A 20 0.89 -14.31 -0.57
N ARG A 21 -0.02 -14.65 0.36
CA ARG A 21 -0.98 -15.73 0.16
C ARG A 21 -1.95 -15.44 -1.00
N TYR A 22 -2.37 -14.18 -1.15
CA TYR A 22 -3.22 -13.75 -2.26
C TYR A 22 -2.53 -13.96 -3.61
N PHE A 23 -1.23 -13.63 -3.69
CA PHE A 23 -0.44 -13.90 -4.87
C PHE A 23 -0.32 -15.41 -5.13
N ASP A 24 -0.02 -16.20 -4.10
CA ASP A 24 0.13 -17.65 -4.24
C ASP A 24 -1.19 -18.34 -4.70
N ASP A 25 -2.34 -17.88 -4.21
CA ASP A 25 -3.64 -18.49 -4.50
C ASP A 25 -4.27 -18.01 -5.83
N TYR A 26 -4.08 -16.74 -6.20
CA TYR A 26 -4.76 -16.11 -7.34
C TYR A 26 -3.81 -15.66 -8.45
N ASN A 27 -2.50 -15.67 -8.21
CA ASN A 27 -1.47 -15.18 -9.12
C ASN A 27 -1.71 -13.72 -9.56
N ARG A 28 -2.22 -12.90 -8.64
CA ARG A 28 -2.60 -11.49 -8.83
C ARG A 28 -1.96 -10.61 -7.77
N ASP A 29 -1.73 -9.36 -8.13
CA ASP A 29 -1.23 -8.35 -7.20
C ASP A 29 -2.40 -7.70 -6.43
N LEU A 30 -2.48 -8.03 -5.14
CA LEU A 30 -3.50 -7.49 -4.24
C LEU A 30 -3.49 -5.95 -4.20
N ILE A 31 -2.34 -5.30 -4.31
CA ILE A 31 -2.25 -3.84 -4.30
C ILE A 31 -2.85 -3.26 -5.59
N LEU A 32 -2.63 -3.87 -6.75
CA LEU A 32 -3.24 -3.43 -8.01
C LEU A 32 -4.77 -3.61 -7.98
N ASP A 33 -5.24 -4.71 -7.42
CA ASP A 33 -6.67 -4.99 -7.32
C ASP A 33 -7.37 -4.04 -6.33
N LEU A 34 -6.74 -3.76 -5.18
CA LEU A 34 -7.21 -2.72 -4.27
C LEU A 34 -7.21 -1.34 -4.93
N LYS A 35 -6.28 -1.09 -5.86
CA LYS A 35 -6.23 0.16 -6.61
C LYS A 35 -7.39 0.27 -7.61
N SER A 36 -7.81 -0.80 -8.29
CA SER A 36 -8.93 -0.72 -9.24
C SER A 36 -10.28 -0.56 -8.55
N GLU A 37 -10.44 -1.11 -7.33
CA GLU A 37 -11.72 -1.18 -6.61
C GLU A 37 -12.02 0.03 -5.69
N LEU A 38 -11.02 0.86 -5.36
CA LEU A 38 -11.15 1.95 -4.39
C LEU A 38 -11.15 3.34 -5.04
N SER A 39 -11.96 4.26 -4.48
CA SER A 39 -11.96 5.69 -4.85
C SER A 39 -10.63 6.38 -4.49
N SER A 40 -10.28 7.44 -5.22
CA SER A 40 -8.94 8.06 -5.24
C SER A 40 -8.34 8.35 -3.87
N GLU A 41 -9.12 8.91 -2.95
CA GLU A 41 -8.65 9.35 -1.64
C GLU A 41 -8.43 8.18 -0.67
N LEU A 42 -9.30 7.18 -0.74
CA LEU A 42 -9.25 6.02 0.14
C LEU A 42 -8.22 4.99 -0.34
N LYS A 43 -8.00 4.95 -1.64
CA LYS A 43 -7.01 4.12 -2.34
C LYS A 43 -5.60 4.37 -1.82
N SER A 44 -5.17 5.63 -1.69
CA SER A 44 -3.82 5.96 -1.24
C SER A 44 -3.56 5.45 0.19
N ILE A 45 -4.53 5.66 1.09
CA ILE A 45 -4.44 5.27 2.51
C ILE A 45 -4.34 3.75 2.65
N ILE A 46 -5.23 3.00 1.99
CA ILE A 46 -5.25 1.54 2.09
C ILE A 46 -3.99 0.92 1.47
N VAL A 47 -3.54 1.43 0.32
CA VAL A 47 -2.32 0.96 -0.32
C VAL A 47 -1.10 1.23 0.57
N ASN A 48 -1.00 2.43 1.15
CA ASN A 48 0.10 2.78 2.07
C ASN A 48 0.14 1.83 3.29
N LEU A 49 -1.02 1.45 3.83
CA LEU A 49 -1.13 0.52 4.95
C LEU A 49 -0.72 -0.93 4.64
N MET A 50 -0.63 -1.28 3.36
CA MET A 50 -0.17 -2.60 2.90
C MET A 50 1.36 -2.69 2.77
N TYR A 51 2.09 -1.58 2.75
CA TYR A 51 3.55 -1.60 2.73
C TYR A 51 4.15 -1.91 4.10
N PRO A 52 5.30 -2.60 4.17
CA PRO A 52 6.05 -2.71 5.40
C PRO A 52 6.49 -1.31 5.89
N PRO A 53 6.65 -1.09 7.21
CA PRO A 53 6.93 0.25 7.75
C PRO A 53 8.15 0.92 7.12
N LEU A 54 9.24 0.17 6.90
CA LEU A 54 10.44 0.70 6.26
C LEU A 54 10.21 1.04 4.79
N GLY A 55 9.47 0.20 4.06
CA GLY A 55 9.10 0.47 2.67
C GLY A 55 8.22 1.71 2.53
N PHE A 56 7.29 1.91 3.46
CA PHE A 56 6.48 3.12 3.53
C PHE A 56 7.33 4.37 3.82
N LEU A 57 8.26 4.29 4.78
CA LEU A 57 9.16 5.41 5.07
C LEU A 57 10.02 5.78 3.85
N CYS A 58 10.61 4.80 3.16
CA CYS A 58 11.37 5.03 1.94
C CYS A 58 10.51 5.66 0.83
N LEU A 59 9.26 5.23 0.68
CA LEU A 59 8.31 5.80 -0.27
C LEU A 59 8.04 7.28 0.03
N GLU A 60 7.76 7.62 1.28
CA GLU A 60 7.48 9.01 1.68
C GLU A 60 8.73 9.89 1.60
N LEU A 61 9.90 9.38 1.97
CA LEU A 61 11.19 10.07 1.76
C LEU A 61 11.40 10.36 0.28
N ASN A 62 11.21 9.38 -0.60
CA ASN A 62 11.34 9.57 -2.03
C ASN A 62 10.33 10.60 -2.56
N ARG A 63 9.08 10.57 -2.11
CA ARG A 63 8.09 11.59 -2.48
C ARG A 63 8.54 12.99 -2.07
N ALA A 64 8.95 13.16 -0.82
CA ALA A 64 9.40 14.44 -0.29
C ALA A 64 10.62 14.98 -1.07
N LEU A 65 11.58 14.12 -1.38
CA LEU A 65 12.77 14.49 -2.16
C LEU A 65 12.41 14.90 -3.59
N ASN A 66 11.47 14.21 -4.25
CA ASN A 66 11.03 14.56 -5.60
C ASN A 66 10.18 15.84 -5.64
N THR A 67 9.54 16.22 -4.55
CA THR A 67 8.79 17.50 -4.45
C THR A 67 9.68 18.70 -4.14
N LEU A 68 10.93 18.48 -3.74
CA LEU A 68 11.87 19.57 -3.44
C LEU A 68 12.47 20.09 -4.76
N PRO A 69 12.37 21.41 -5.05
CA PRO A 69 12.90 22.01 -6.29
C PRO A 69 14.43 22.00 -6.39
N LEU A 70 15.13 21.42 -5.41
CA LEU A 70 16.59 21.40 -5.31
C LEU A 70 17.26 20.30 -6.17
N ILE A 71 16.48 19.40 -6.78
CA ILE A 71 17.01 18.26 -7.57
C ILE A 71 16.50 18.24 -9.02
N THR A 72 15.64 19.20 -9.40
CA THR A 72 15.26 19.43 -10.81
C THR A 72 16.26 20.40 -11.45
N PHE A 73 17.32 19.85 -12.03
CA PHE A 73 18.13 20.49 -13.08
C PHE A 73 17.97 19.72 -14.38
#